data_AF-A0A527H6D1-F1
#
_entry.id   AF-A0A527H6D1-F1
#
_cell.length_a   1.000
_cell.length_b   1.000
_cell.length_c   1.000
_cell.angle_alpha   90.00
_cell.angle_beta   90.00
_cell.angle_gamma   90.00
#
_symmetry.space_group_name_H-M   'P 1'
#
loop_
_entity.id
_entity.type
_entity.pdbx_description
1 polymer ?
#
loop_
_entity_poly.entity_id
_entity_poly.type
_entity_poly.pdbx_seq_one_letter_code
_entity_poly.pdbx_strand_id
1 'polypeptide(L)'
;AGAFIVLVAATVARVGIDGLLLATMMAGVFLLAIGYLRLGTYIKFIPYPVTVGFTAGIAVIIFSGQIVELFGLKLAGREPGPLVPKLIAVGEAAGTINLAATFVAVLTIFTIAGLKRWRPTWPAMLIAIGLASLVVALLSLPAETIGTRFGGIPRSLQMPALPPVNLGRMIDVLPDAIAFALLGAIESLLSAVVADGMTGRRHR
;
A
#
# COMPACT_ATOMS: atom_id res chain seq x y z
N ALA A 1 0.57 -0.38 -7.17
CA ALA A 1 1.07 -1.00 -5.91
C ALA A 1 0.57 -0.30 -4.62
N GLY A 2 0.71 1.03 -4.46
CA GLY A 2 0.31 1.73 -3.22
C GLY A 2 -1.18 1.63 -2.86
N ALA A 3 -2.07 1.58 -3.87
CA ALA A 3 -3.51 1.38 -3.71
C ALA A 3 -3.89 0.10 -2.97
N PHE A 4 -3.11 -0.96 -3.19
CA PHE A 4 -3.38 -2.28 -2.61
C PHE A 4 -3.15 -2.28 -1.10
N ILE A 5 -2.14 -1.54 -0.62
CA ILE A 5 -1.77 -1.47 0.81
C ILE A 5 -2.94 -0.95 1.65
N VAL A 6 -3.64 0.07 1.16
CA VAL A 6 -4.77 0.67 1.88
C VAL A 6 -5.91 -0.33 2.06
N LEU A 7 -6.27 -1.03 0.99
CA LEU A 7 -7.32 -2.05 1.05
C LEU A 7 -6.90 -3.22 1.92
N VAL A 8 -5.66 -3.69 1.79
CA VAL A 8 -5.09 -4.75 2.65
C VAL A 8 -5.15 -4.36 4.13
N ALA A 9 -4.70 -3.16 4.48
CA ALA A 9 -4.74 -2.68 5.86
C ALA A 9 -6.17 -2.61 6.40
N ALA A 10 -7.12 -2.13 5.59
CA ALA A 10 -8.54 -2.08 5.94
C ALA A 10 -9.13 -3.48 6.15
N THR A 11 -8.83 -4.43 5.26
CA THR A 11 -9.26 -5.83 5.38
C THR A 11 -8.69 -6.49 6.63
N VAL A 12 -7.39 -6.34 6.90
CA VAL A 12 -6.76 -6.89 8.10
C VAL A 12 -7.37 -6.31 9.37
N ALA A 13 -7.66 -5.00 9.39
CA ALA A 13 -8.30 -4.37 10.54
C ALA A 13 -9.72 -4.90 10.81
N ARG A 14 -10.47 -5.27 9.76
CA ARG A 14 -11.86 -5.73 9.86
C ARG A 14 -12.00 -7.22 10.13
N VAL A 15 -11.25 -8.06 9.43
CA VAL A 15 -11.43 -9.52 9.39
C VAL A 15 -10.15 -10.31 9.72
N GLY A 16 -9.04 -9.62 10.01
CA GLY A 16 -7.77 -10.23 10.40
C GLY A 16 -6.94 -10.74 9.21
N ILE A 17 -5.75 -11.26 9.54
CA ILE A 17 -4.80 -11.80 8.54
C ILE A 17 -5.41 -13.03 7.82
N ASP A 18 -6.09 -13.91 8.55
CA ASP A 18 -6.76 -15.07 7.95
C ASP A 18 -7.83 -14.65 6.94
N GLY A 19 -8.60 -13.60 7.26
CA GLY A 19 -9.58 -13.01 6.36
C GLY A 19 -8.95 -12.41 5.11
N LEU A 20 -7.82 -11.71 5.25
CA LEU A 20 -7.04 -11.19 4.13
C LEU A 20 -6.57 -12.33 3.20
N LEU A 21 -6.01 -13.40 3.76
CA LEU A 21 -5.53 -14.55 3.00
C LEU A 21 -6.68 -15.19 2.21
N LEU A 22 -7.83 -15.41 2.88
CA LEU A 22 -9.03 -15.96 2.25
C LEU A 22 -9.55 -15.04 1.13
N ALA A 23 -9.64 -13.73 1.38
CA ALA A 23 -10.05 -12.73 0.40
C ALA A 23 -9.14 -12.73 -0.83
N THR A 24 -7.83 -12.84 -0.61
CA THR A 24 -6.81 -12.87 -1.68
C THR A 24 -6.93 -14.15 -2.51
N MET A 25 -7.15 -15.30 -1.88
CA MET A 25 -7.40 -16.56 -2.59
C MET A 25 -8.68 -16.48 -3.42
N MET A 26 -9.78 -15.97 -2.86
CA MET A 26 -11.03 -15.76 -3.58
C MET A 26 -10.88 -14.79 -4.75
N ALA A 27 -10.14 -13.70 -4.57
CA ALA A 27 -9.82 -12.76 -5.65
C ALA A 27 -9.06 -13.45 -6.80
N GLY A 28 -8.11 -14.32 -6.48
CA GLY A 28 -7.41 -15.15 -7.47
C GLY A 28 -8.37 -16.06 -8.25
N VAL A 29 -9.32 -16.72 -7.57
CA VAL A 29 -10.35 -17.52 -8.21
C VAL A 29 -11.24 -16.66 -9.12
N PHE A 30 -11.63 -15.47 -8.69
CA PHE A 30 -12.40 -14.54 -9.52
C PHE A 30 -11.63 -14.09 -10.75
N LEU A 31 -10.34 -13.79 -10.62
CA LEU A 31 -9.48 -13.43 -11.75
C LEU A 31 -9.36 -14.58 -12.76
N LEU A 32 -9.20 -15.82 -12.30
CA LEU A 32 -9.21 -17.01 -13.16
C LEU A 32 -10.54 -17.17 -13.89
N ALA A 33 -11.67 -17.01 -13.18
CA ALA A 33 -13.00 -17.09 -13.77
C ALA A 33 -13.24 -15.98 -14.82
N ILE A 34 -12.87 -14.74 -14.51
CA ILE A 34 -12.96 -13.59 -15.42
C ILE A 34 -12.11 -13.83 -16.68
N GLY A 35 -10.88 -14.34 -16.52
CA GLY A 35 -9.99 -14.69 -17.62
C GLY A 35 -10.56 -15.81 -18.49
N TYR A 36 -11.06 -16.87 -17.87
CA TYR A 36 -11.68 -18.00 -18.56
C TYR A 36 -12.92 -17.58 -19.37
N LEU A 37 -13.78 -16.76 -18.78
CA LEU A 37 -15.00 -16.24 -19.41
C LEU A 37 -14.73 -15.08 -20.39
N ARG A 38 -13.47 -14.66 -20.57
CA ARG A 38 -13.05 -13.51 -21.41
C ARG A 38 -13.75 -12.20 -21.06
N LEU A 39 -14.12 -12.05 -19.78
CA LEU A 39 -14.79 -10.86 -19.25
C LEU A 39 -13.85 -9.66 -19.12
N GLY A 40 -12.54 -9.83 -19.30
CA GLY A 40 -11.57 -8.72 -19.31
C GLY A 40 -11.90 -7.64 -20.35
N THR A 41 -12.60 -8.01 -21.44
CA THR A 41 -13.09 -7.05 -22.45
C THR A 41 -14.12 -6.05 -21.91
N TYR A 42 -14.76 -6.33 -20.77
CA TYR A 42 -15.75 -5.45 -20.14
C TYR A 42 -15.13 -4.36 -19.27
N ILE A 43 -13.85 -4.47 -18.90
CA ILE A 43 -13.17 -3.44 -18.09
C ILE A 43 -13.12 -2.10 -18.84
N LYS A 44 -13.20 -2.11 -20.18
CA LYS A 44 -13.34 -0.89 -21.01
C LYS A 44 -14.62 -0.09 -20.73
N PHE A 45 -15.62 -0.67 -20.07
CA PHE A 45 -16.88 0.01 -19.71
C PHE A 45 -16.81 0.72 -18.36
N ILE A 46 -15.69 0.63 -17.61
CA ILE A 46 -15.51 1.40 -16.39
C ILE A 46 -15.33 2.88 -16.78
N PRO A 47 -16.23 3.79 -16.36
CA PRO A 47 -16.12 5.20 -16.72
C PRO A 47 -14.82 5.81 -16.19
N TYR A 48 -14.17 6.64 -17.02
CA TYR A 48 -12.99 7.41 -16.60
C TYR A 48 -13.18 8.20 -15.28
N PRO A 49 -14.35 8.82 -14.99
CA PRO A 49 -14.57 9.46 -13.70
C PRO A 49 -14.41 8.53 -12.48
N VAL A 50 -14.72 7.23 -12.62
CA VAL A 50 -14.61 6.26 -11.52
C VAL A 50 -13.14 5.96 -11.21
N THR A 51 -12.31 5.76 -12.24
CA THR A 51 -10.89 5.46 -12.04
C THR A 51 -10.13 6.67 -11.46
N VAL A 52 -10.44 7.89 -11.94
CA VAL A 52 -9.88 9.12 -11.38
C VAL A 52 -10.31 9.33 -9.93
N GLY A 53 -11.61 9.20 -9.63
CA GLY A 53 -12.13 9.35 -8.28
C GLY A 53 -11.53 8.33 -7.29
N PHE A 54 -11.43 7.07 -7.71
CA PHE A 54 -10.82 6.01 -6.92
C PHE A 54 -9.33 6.27 -6.66
N THR A 55 -8.57 6.63 -7.70
CA THR A 55 -7.13 6.94 -7.58
C THR A 55 -6.88 8.16 -6.69
N ALA A 56 -7.69 9.21 -6.85
CA ALA A 56 -7.62 10.41 -6.00
C ALA A 56 -7.95 10.08 -4.53
N GLY A 57 -8.99 9.28 -4.28
CA GLY A 57 -9.34 8.82 -2.94
C GLY A 57 -8.21 8.04 -2.27
N ILE A 58 -7.60 7.11 -3.00
CA ILE A 58 -6.41 6.38 -2.52
C ILE A 58 -5.26 7.33 -2.22
N ALA A 59 -4.98 8.30 -3.10
CA ALA A 59 -3.91 9.27 -2.88
C ALA A 59 -4.11 10.05 -1.57
N VAL A 60 -5.35 10.48 -1.29
CA VAL A 60 -5.69 11.16 -0.03
C VAL A 60 -5.50 10.23 1.18
N ILE A 61 -5.94 8.96 1.10
CA ILE A 61 -5.80 8.02 2.21
C ILE A 61 -4.33 7.68 2.48
N ILE A 62 -3.53 7.44 1.44
CA ILE A 62 -2.09 7.20 1.56
C ILE A 62 -1.43 8.42 2.19
N PHE A 63 -1.68 9.60 1.62
CA PHE A 63 -1.11 10.85 2.12
C PHE A 63 -1.44 11.08 3.59
N SER A 64 -2.71 10.90 3.98
CA SER A 64 -3.14 11.03 5.36
C SER A 64 -2.41 10.07 6.32
N GLY A 65 -2.18 8.81 5.90
CA GLY A 65 -1.38 7.87 6.70
C GLY A 65 0.10 8.25 6.80
N GLN A 66 0.66 8.88 5.75
CA GLN A 66 2.06 9.33 5.79
C GLN A 66 2.30 10.51 6.74
N ILE A 67 1.27 11.27 7.16
CA ILE A 67 1.45 12.40 8.08
C ILE A 67 2.00 11.94 9.43
N VAL A 68 1.52 10.79 9.94
CA VAL A 68 2.00 10.20 11.19
C VAL A 68 3.49 9.88 11.11
N GLU A 69 3.92 9.26 10.01
CA GLU A 69 5.32 8.90 9.77
C GLU A 69 6.22 10.11 9.52
N LEU A 70 5.72 11.10 8.76
CA LEU A 70 6.47 12.31 8.41
C LEU A 70 6.87 13.11 9.66
N PHE A 71 5.97 13.18 10.64
CA PHE A 71 6.21 13.92 11.88
C PHE A 71 6.61 13.02 13.07
N GLY A 72 6.65 11.70 12.87
CA GLY A 72 6.90 10.72 13.93
C GLY A 72 5.92 10.84 15.11
N LEU A 73 4.64 11.05 14.82
CA LEU A 73 3.59 11.28 15.82
C LEU A 73 3.30 10.00 16.61
N LYS A 74 3.09 10.14 17.92
CA LYS A 74 2.67 9.05 18.79
C LYS A 74 1.16 9.07 18.98
N LEU A 75 0.48 8.17 18.29
CA LEU A 75 -0.95 7.97 18.47
C LEU A 75 -1.23 7.22 19.78
N ALA A 76 -2.27 7.63 20.51
CA ALA A 76 -2.67 6.99 21.78
C ALA A 76 -3.19 5.55 21.61
N GLY A 77 -3.50 5.13 20.38
CA GLY A 77 -4.00 3.81 20.04
C GLY A 77 -3.65 3.40 18.61
N ARG A 78 -4.31 2.35 18.12
CA ARG A 78 -4.16 1.92 16.73
C ARG A 78 -4.61 3.02 15.78
N GLU A 79 -3.85 3.23 14.70
CA GLU A 79 -4.22 4.17 13.65
C GLU A 79 -5.60 3.81 13.08
N PRO A 80 -6.59 4.73 13.12
CA PRO A 80 -7.91 4.45 12.58
C PRO A 80 -7.85 4.17 11.07
N GLY A 81 -8.61 3.17 10.61
CA GLY A 81 -8.73 2.89 9.18
C GLY A 81 -9.43 4.01 8.40
N PRO A 82 -10.63 4.47 8.83
CA PRO A 82 -11.36 5.52 8.13
C PRO A 82 -10.68 6.89 8.22
N LEU A 83 -10.81 7.69 7.15
CA LEU A 83 -10.11 8.97 6.99
C LEU A 83 -10.43 10.00 8.07
N VAL A 84 -11.72 10.21 8.37
CA VAL A 84 -12.14 11.27 9.31
C VAL A 84 -11.62 11.02 10.73
N PRO A 85 -11.82 9.84 11.35
CA PRO A 85 -11.22 9.52 12.65
C PRO A 85 -9.69 9.59 12.64
N LYS A 86 -9.04 9.21 11.53
CA LYS A 86 -7.59 9.30 11.39
C LYS A 86 -7.11 10.76 11.47
N LEU A 87 -7.75 11.68 10.76
CA LEU A 87 -7.38 13.10 10.78
C LEU A 87 -7.56 13.72 12.17
N ILE A 88 -8.61 13.32 12.89
CA ILE A 88 -8.83 13.74 14.29
C ILE A 88 -7.68 13.24 15.17
N ALA A 89 -7.35 11.94 15.09
CA ALA A 89 -6.25 11.35 15.87
C ALA A 89 -4.89 11.98 15.57
N VAL A 90 -4.63 12.32 14.30
CA VAL A 90 -3.43 13.07 13.89
C VAL A 90 -3.41 14.47 14.51
N GLY A 91 -4.55 15.17 14.52
CA GLY A 91 -4.69 16.48 15.15
C GLY A 91 -4.45 16.45 16.66
N GLU A 92 -5.00 15.45 17.35
CA GLU A 92 -4.77 15.24 18.78
C GLU A 92 -3.30 14.91 19.10
N ALA A 93 -2.64 14.14 18.22
CA ALA A 93 -1.24 13.77 18.38
C ALA A 93 -0.26 14.85 17.90
N ALA A 94 -0.71 15.99 17.37
CA ALA A 94 0.14 17.02 16.79
C ALA A 94 1.18 17.60 17.78
N GLY A 95 0.94 17.51 19.09
CA GLY A 95 1.92 17.91 20.11
C GLY A 95 3.10 16.95 20.30
N THR A 96 3.07 15.76 19.68
CA THR A 96 4.07 14.68 19.88
C THR A 96 5.13 14.60 18.78
N ILE A 97 5.32 15.70 18.04
CA ILE A 97 6.24 15.76 16.90
C ILE A 97 7.66 15.33 17.31
N ASN A 98 8.23 14.42 16.54
CA ASN A 98 9.59 13.98 16.67
C ASN A 98 10.46 14.63 15.58
N LEU A 99 11.26 15.62 16.00
CA LEU A 99 12.14 16.37 15.10
C LEU A 99 13.14 15.48 14.35
N ALA A 100 13.59 14.38 14.96
CA ALA A 100 14.49 13.44 14.31
C ALA A 100 13.78 12.70 13.17
N ALA A 101 12.56 12.23 13.39
CA ALA A 101 11.75 11.59 12.35
C ALA A 101 11.43 12.57 11.21
N THR A 102 11.06 13.81 11.53
CA THR A 102 10.82 14.86 10.54
C THR A 102 12.05 15.18 9.72
N PHE A 103 13.21 15.30 10.36
CA PHE A 103 14.48 15.51 9.65
C PHE A 103 14.77 14.37 8.68
N VAL A 104 14.61 13.11 9.10
CA VAL A 104 14.82 11.93 8.25
C VAL A 104 13.83 11.90 7.08
N ALA A 105 12.57 12.23 7.32
CA ALA A 105 11.55 12.29 6.27
C ALA A 105 11.88 13.36 5.22
N VAL A 106 12.24 14.55 5.67
CA VAL A 106 12.66 15.67 4.82
C VAL A 106 13.92 15.31 4.02
N LEU A 107 14.93 14.75 4.68
CA LEU A 107 16.15 14.25 4.03
C LEU A 107 15.85 13.22 2.94
N THR A 108 14.93 12.29 3.22
CA THR A 108 14.50 11.25 2.27
C THR A 108 13.84 11.89 1.04
N ILE A 109 12.88 12.81 1.25
CA ILE A 109 12.19 13.52 0.17
C ILE A 109 13.18 14.31 -0.69
N PHE A 110 14.08 15.08 -0.07
CA PHE A 110 15.08 15.87 -0.80
C PHE A 110 16.07 14.99 -1.57
N THR A 111 16.48 13.86 -0.99
CA THR A 111 17.35 12.90 -1.68
C THR A 111 16.66 12.35 -2.93
N ILE A 112 15.40 11.91 -2.81
CA ILE A 112 14.63 11.37 -3.94
C ILE A 112 14.44 12.44 -5.02
N ALA A 113 13.99 13.64 -4.64
CA ALA A 113 13.70 14.73 -5.57
C ALA A 113 14.97 15.25 -6.26
N GLY A 114 16.05 15.47 -5.49
CA GLY A 114 17.34 15.92 -6.01
C GLY A 114 17.96 14.92 -6.97
N LEU A 115 17.94 13.62 -6.62
CA LEU A 115 18.49 12.59 -7.49
C LEU A 115 17.66 12.42 -8.77
N LYS A 116 16.33 12.47 -8.67
CA LYS A 116 15.45 12.46 -9.85
C LYS A 116 15.70 13.67 -10.76
N ARG A 117 16.07 14.82 -10.20
CA ARG A 117 16.35 16.05 -10.97
C ARG A 117 17.71 16.03 -11.66
N TRP A 118 18.76 15.56 -11.00
CA TRP A 118 20.14 15.64 -11.50
C TRP A 118 20.68 14.32 -12.08
N ARG A 119 20.22 13.18 -11.60
CA ARG A 119 20.67 11.83 -12.01
C ARG A 119 19.45 10.88 -12.13
N PRO A 120 18.53 11.13 -13.07
CA PRO A 120 17.26 10.39 -13.17
C PRO A 120 17.40 8.88 -13.43
N THR A 121 18.57 8.42 -13.89
CA THR A 121 18.88 7.00 -14.11
C THR A 121 19.25 6.24 -12.84
N TRP A 122 19.53 6.94 -11.74
CA TRP A 122 19.95 6.32 -10.49
C TRP A 122 18.75 5.83 -9.66
N PRO A 123 18.88 4.74 -8.90
CA PRO A 123 17.79 4.18 -8.08
C PRO A 123 17.54 5.04 -6.83
N ALA A 124 16.87 6.18 -7.02
CA ALA A 124 16.71 7.21 -6.00
C ALA A 124 16.10 6.71 -4.67
N MET A 125 15.13 5.80 -4.73
CA MET A 125 14.51 5.22 -3.53
C MET A 125 15.50 4.39 -2.70
N LEU A 126 16.30 3.54 -3.35
CA LEU A 126 17.29 2.71 -2.66
C LEU A 126 18.37 3.56 -2.00
N ILE A 127 18.82 4.59 -2.70
CA ILE A 127 19.83 5.53 -2.20
C ILE A 127 19.27 6.32 -1.00
N ALA A 128 18.04 6.80 -1.10
CA ALA A 128 17.41 7.54 0.00
C ALA A 128 17.22 6.66 1.25
N ILE A 129 16.76 5.41 1.10
CA ILE A 129 16.63 4.46 2.22
C ILE A 129 17.99 4.17 2.85
N GLY A 130 19.02 3.90 2.04
CA GLY A 130 20.37 3.62 2.53
C GLY A 130 20.97 4.81 3.27
N LEU A 131 20.84 6.01 2.70
CA LEU A 131 21.31 7.26 3.29
C LEU A 131 20.57 7.60 4.59
N ALA A 132 19.25 7.52 4.62
CA ALA A 132 18.45 7.73 5.82
C ALA A 132 18.83 6.75 6.93
N SER A 133 18.98 5.46 6.58
CA SER A 133 19.37 4.41 7.53
C SER A 133 20.76 4.65 8.10
N LEU A 134 21.71 5.06 7.27
CA LEU A 134 23.08 5.40 7.68
C LEU A 134 23.09 6.62 8.61
N VAL A 135 22.35 7.67 8.27
CA VAL A 135 22.27 8.90 9.08
C VAL A 135 21.66 8.61 10.46
N VAL A 136 20.56 7.86 10.52
CA VAL A 136 19.95 7.46 11.79
C VAL A 136 20.93 6.62 12.63
N ALA A 137 21.64 5.68 12.02
CA ALA A 137 22.60 4.83 12.72
C ALA A 137 23.82 5.63 13.25
N LEU A 138 24.43 6.47 12.42
CA LEU A 138 25.64 7.22 12.78
C LEU A 138 25.36 8.32 13.82
N LEU A 139 24.23 9.02 13.69
CA LEU A 139 23.86 10.10 14.60
C LEU A 139 23.04 9.62 15.81
N SER A 140 22.75 8.32 15.89
CA SER A 140 21.91 7.72 16.95
C SER A 140 20.60 8.48 17.18
N LEU A 141 19.96 8.87 16.06
CA LEU A 141 18.74 9.67 16.10
C LEU A 141 17.59 8.88 16.74
N PRO A 142 16.77 9.50 17.60
CA PRO A 142 15.63 8.84 18.25
C PRO A 142 14.43 8.68 17.29
N ALA A 143 14.66 8.07 16.13
CA ALA A 143 13.62 7.75 15.15
C ALA A 143 13.18 6.29 15.31
N GLU A 144 11.88 6.02 15.07
CA GLU A 144 11.40 4.64 15.04
C GLU A 144 11.99 3.90 13.84
N THR A 145 12.51 2.70 14.09
CA THR A 145 13.04 1.81 13.06
C THR A 145 12.09 0.63 12.84
N ILE A 146 12.28 -0.10 11.74
CA ILE A 146 11.55 -1.35 11.50
C ILE A 146 11.73 -2.33 12.67
N GLY A 147 12.93 -2.36 13.26
CA GLY A 147 13.25 -3.19 14.42
C GLY A 147 12.42 -2.84 15.65
N THR A 148 12.34 -1.55 15.99
CA THR A 148 11.65 -1.10 17.19
C THR A 148 10.13 -1.12 17.03
N ARG A 149 9.61 -0.82 15.84
CA ARG A 149 8.17 -0.69 15.60
C ARG A 149 7.47 -2.00 15.27
N PHE A 150 8.11 -2.85 14.46
CA PHE A 150 7.51 -4.08 13.95
C PHE A 150 8.10 -5.36 14.58
N GLY A 151 8.97 -5.22 15.58
CA GLY A 151 9.62 -6.36 16.25
C GLY A 151 10.73 -7.01 15.42
N GLY A 152 11.25 -6.30 14.41
CA GLY A 152 12.29 -6.79 13.51
C GLY A 152 11.77 -7.65 12.37
N ILE A 153 12.70 -8.20 11.59
CA ILE A 153 12.40 -9.06 10.44
C ILE A 153 12.52 -10.51 10.91
N PRO A 154 11.47 -11.35 10.74
CA PRO A 154 11.54 -12.76 11.07
C PRO A 154 12.73 -13.43 10.36
N ARG A 155 13.56 -14.15 11.12
CA ARG A 155 14.72 -14.89 10.59
C ARG A 155 14.37 -16.30 10.13
N SER A 156 13.14 -16.75 10.39
CA SER A 156 12.61 -18.04 9.97
C SER A 156 11.64 -17.86 8.81
N LEU A 157 11.66 -18.84 7.90
CA LEU A 157 10.72 -18.90 6.79
C LEU A 157 9.38 -19.41 7.35
N GLN A 158 8.37 -18.54 7.38
CA GLN A 158 7.03 -18.93 7.79
C GLN A 158 6.43 -19.86 6.75
N MET A 159 6.04 -21.07 7.15
CA MET A 159 5.41 -22.02 6.23
C MET A 159 4.03 -21.50 5.83
N PRO A 160 3.64 -21.61 4.55
CA PRO A 160 2.29 -21.24 4.11
C PRO A 160 1.24 -22.05 4.89
N ALA A 161 0.33 -21.34 5.55
CA ALA A 161 -0.82 -21.95 6.20
C ALA A 161 -2.09 -21.62 5.39
N LEU A 162 -2.96 -22.61 5.22
CA LEU A 162 -4.27 -22.38 4.63
C LEU A 162 -5.17 -21.70 5.66
N PRO A 163 -5.81 -20.56 5.33
CA PRO A 163 -6.74 -19.93 6.24
C PRO A 163 -7.97 -20.83 6.45
N PRO A 164 -8.63 -20.77 7.62
CA PRO A 164 -9.85 -21.52 7.88
C PRO A 164 -10.94 -21.10 6.89
N VAL A 165 -11.38 -22.05 6.06
CA VAL A 165 -12.44 -21.83 5.08
C VAL A 165 -13.78 -22.17 5.72
N ASN A 166 -14.64 -21.16 5.87
CA ASN A 166 -16.02 -21.31 6.32
C ASN A 166 -16.89 -20.42 5.44
N LEU A 167 -18.08 -20.90 5.06
CA LEU A 167 -19.04 -20.16 4.24
C LEU A 167 -19.35 -18.78 4.83
N GLY A 168 -19.52 -18.66 6.16
CA GLY A 168 -19.73 -17.37 6.82
C GLY A 168 -18.57 -16.40 6.57
N ARG A 169 -17.33 -16.87 6.75
CA ARG A 169 -16.12 -16.08 6.48
C ARG A 169 -15.97 -15.70 5.02
N MET A 170 -16.31 -16.60 4.10
CA MET A 170 -16.30 -16.32 2.67
C MET A 170 -17.26 -15.18 2.30
N ILE A 171 -18.45 -15.15 2.91
CA ILE A 171 -19.42 -14.07 2.71
C ILE A 171 -18.87 -12.76 3.31
N ASP A 172 -18.27 -12.81 4.50
CA ASP A 172 -17.72 -11.62 5.16
C ASP A 172 -16.61 -10.94 4.34
N VAL A 173 -15.75 -11.74 3.69
CA VAL A 173 -14.61 -11.25 2.89
C VAL A 173 -14.95 -11.03 1.42
N LEU A 174 -16.16 -11.39 0.98
CA LEU A 174 -16.58 -11.29 -0.41
C LEU A 174 -16.41 -9.87 -1.00
N PRO A 175 -16.80 -8.77 -0.30
CA PRO A 175 -16.59 -7.43 -0.81
C PRO A 175 -15.11 -7.10 -1.06
N ASP A 176 -14.24 -7.53 -0.15
CA ASP A 176 -12.79 -7.30 -0.24
C ASP A 176 -12.19 -8.13 -1.39
N ALA A 177 -12.61 -9.39 -1.54
CA ALA A 177 -12.19 -10.25 -2.63
C ALA A 177 -12.56 -9.68 -4.01
N ILE A 178 -13.77 -9.13 -4.15
CA ILE A 178 -14.21 -8.44 -5.37
C ILE A 178 -13.37 -7.19 -5.62
N ALA A 179 -13.15 -6.36 -4.59
CA ALA A 179 -12.32 -5.16 -4.70
C ALA A 179 -10.87 -5.48 -5.12
N PHE A 180 -10.26 -6.51 -4.52
CA PHE A 180 -8.93 -6.99 -4.88
C PHE A 180 -8.88 -7.54 -6.31
N ALA A 181 -9.87 -8.33 -6.73
CA ALA A 181 -9.94 -8.87 -8.09
C ALA A 181 -10.07 -7.75 -9.12
N LEU A 182 -10.96 -6.77 -8.89
CA LEU A 182 -11.13 -5.63 -9.79
C LEU A 182 -9.87 -4.77 -9.88
N LEU A 183 -9.28 -4.41 -8.73
CA LEU A 183 -8.05 -3.62 -8.70
C LEU A 183 -6.90 -4.35 -9.39
N GLY A 184 -6.74 -5.64 -9.11
CA GLY A 184 -5.73 -6.49 -9.75
C GLY A 184 -5.93 -6.59 -11.26
N ALA A 185 -7.18 -6.79 -11.72
CA ALA A 185 -7.50 -6.86 -13.13
C ALA A 185 -7.23 -5.54 -13.87
N ILE A 186 -7.60 -4.40 -13.29
CA ILE A 186 -7.40 -3.08 -13.89
C ILE A 186 -5.91 -2.76 -14.01
N GLU A 187 -5.12 -2.95 -12.95
CA GLU A 187 -3.67 -2.69 -12.96
C GLU A 187 -2.95 -3.62 -13.94
N SER A 188 -3.35 -4.90 -14.01
CA SER A 188 -2.80 -5.86 -14.97
C SER A 188 -3.11 -5.46 -16.41
N LEU A 189 -4.34 -5.02 -16.72
CA LEU A 189 -4.71 -4.57 -18.05
C LEU A 189 -4.02 -3.26 -18.44
N LEU A 190 -3.93 -2.29 -17.53
CA LEU A 190 -3.20 -1.04 -17.79
C LEU A 190 -1.72 -1.33 -18.08
N SER A 191 -1.11 -2.24 -17.31
CA SER A 191 0.27 -2.67 -17.55
C SER A 191 0.42 -3.35 -18.92
N ALA A 192 -0.53 -4.20 -19.31
CA ALA A 192 -0.54 -4.84 -20.62
C ALA A 192 -0.71 -3.83 -21.77
N VAL A 193 -1.61 -2.85 -21.63
CA VAL A 193 -1.83 -1.80 -22.63
C VAL A 193 -0.60 -0.90 -22.79
N VAL A 194 0.10 -0.58 -21.71
CA VAL A 194 1.36 0.18 -21.78
C VAL A 194 2.45 -0.63 -22.45
N ALA A 195 2.59 -1.92 -22.11
CA ALA A 195 3.56 -2.82 -22.74
C ALA A 195 3.30 -3.01 -24.24
N ASP A 196 2.03 -3.14 -24.64
CA ASP A 196 1.60 -3.17 -26.03
C ASP A 196 1.97 -1.88 -26.78
N GLY A 197 1.70 -0.73 -26.16
CA GLY A 197 2.03 0.58 -26.72
C GLY A 197 3.53 0.77 -26.95
N MET A 198 4.37 0.25 -26.06
CA MET A 198 5.83 0.30 -26.20
C MET A 198 6.37 -0.67 -27.27
N THR A 199 5.70 -1.80 -27.50
CA THR A 199 6.17 -2.87 -28.40
C THR A 199 5.51 -2.83 -29.79
N GLY A 200 4.45 -2.03 -29.97
CA GLY A 200 3.66 -1.99 -31.19
C GLY A 200 2.85 -3.26 -31.46
N ARG A 201 2.72 -4.16 -30.46
CA ARG A 201 1.98 -5.42 -30.54
C ARG A 201 0.67 -5.33 -29.75
N ARG A 202 -0.23 -6.30 -29.95
CA ARG A 202 -1.45 -6.46 -29.14
C ARG A 202 -1.40 -7.74 -28.31
N HIS A 203 -1.65 -7.64 -27.02
CA HIS A 203 -1.93 -8.80 -26.17
C HIS A 203 -3.29 -9.41 -26.57
N ARG A 204 -3.35 -10.76 -26.63
CA ARG A 204 -4.57 -11.53 -26.89
C ARG A 204 -5.13 -12.13 -25.61
#